data_AF-C5S387-F1
#
_entry.id   AF-C5S387-F1
#
_cell.length_a   1.000
_cell.length_b   1.000
_cell.length_c   1.000
_cell.angle_alpha   90.00
_cell.angle_beta   90.00
_cell.angle_gamma   90.00
#
_symmetry.space_group_name_H-M   'P 1'
#
loop_
_entity.id
_entity.type
_entity.pdbx_description
1 polymer ?
#
loop_
_entity_poly.entity_id
_entity_poly.type
_entity_poly.pdbx_seq_one_letter_code
_entity_poly.pdbx_strand_id
1 'polypeptide(L)' 'MDNALLSLTHEQQQEAVEEIQKLAQQGMSMGEAIQLVANQLREKYKQSNSEKSE' A
#
# COMPACT_ATOMS: atom_id res chain seq x y z
N MET A 1 2.91 -17.38 4.13
CA MET A 1 1.68 -16.59 3.93
C MET A 1 1.96 -15.18 4.39
N ASP A 2 1.75 -14.24 3.49
CA ASP A 2 2.18 -12.84 3.52
C ASP A 2 1.56 -12.03 4.67
N ASN A 3 2.16 -12.16 5.86
CA ASN A 3 1.73 -11.45 7.07
C ASN A 3 1.94 -9.92 6.99
N ALA A 4 2.55 -9.42 5.91
CA ALA A 4 2.74 -7.99 5.67
C ALA A 4 1.45 -7.28 5.20
N LEU A 5 0.49 -8.02 4.61
CA LEU A 5 -0.85 -7.48 4.33
C LEU A 5 -1.71 -7.40 5.61
N LEU A 6 -1.42 -8.24 6.62
CA LEU A 6 -2.16 -8.30 7.88
C LEU A 6 -1.70 -7.28 8.94
N SER A 7 -0.57 -6.60 8.74
CA SER A 7 -0.10 -5.51 9.62
C SER A 7 -0.71 -4.15 9.29
N LEU A 8 -1.57 -4.07 8.27
CA LEU A 8 -2.25 -2.83 7.86
C LEU A 8 -3.42 -2.51 8.78
N THR A 9 -3.50 -1.26 9.23
CA THR A 9 -4.72 -0.78 9.88
C THR A 9 -5.89 -0.83 8.88
N HIS A 10 -7.13 -0.93 9.38
CA HIS A 10 -8.31 -0.89 8.52
C HIS A 10 -8.32 0.34 7.61
N GLU A 11 -7.83 1.47 8.10
CA GLU A 11 -7.73 2.72 7.36
C GLU A 11 -6.73 2.62 6.19
N GLN A 12 -5.56 2.03 6.41
CA GLN A 12 -4.57 1.84 5.35
C GLN A 12 -4.99 0.80 4.31
N GLN A 13 -5.77 -0.21 4.71
CA GLN A 13 -6.39 -1.13 3.75
C GLN A 13 -7.39 -0.38 2.86
N GLN A 14 -8.21 0.50 3.46
CA GLN A 14 -9.17 1.31 2.72
C GLN A 14 -8.45 2.26 1.74
N GLU A 15 -7.42 2.96 2.21
CA GLU A 15 -6.60 3.88 1.41
C GLU A 15 -5.93 3.14 0.24
N ALA A 16 -5.39 1.94 0.47
CA ALA A 16 -4.81 1.11 -0.58
C ALA A 16 -5.85 0.72 -1.66
N VAL A 17 -7.07 0.37 -1.25
CA VAL A 17 -8.15 0.01 -2.18
C VAL A 17 -8.60 1.21 -3.02
N GLU A 18 -8.72 2.38 -2.40
CA GLU A 18 -9.06 3.61 -3.12
C GLU A 18 -7.99 4.01 -4.13
N GLU A 19 -6.71 3.90 -3.75
CA GLU A 19 -5.59 4.21 -4.64
C GLU A 19 -5.54 3.25 -5.84
N ILE A 20 -5.76 1.94 -5.61
CA ILE A 20 -5.87 0.94 -6.68
C ILE A 20 -7.02 1.27 -7.63
N GLN A 21 -8.20 1.60 -7.10
CA GLN A 21 -9.37 1.95 -7.92
C GLN A 21 -9.12 3.22 -8.75
N LYS A 22 -8.47 4.22 -8.16
CA LYS A 22 -8.12 5.47 -8.85
C LYS A 22 -7.12 5.23 -9.99
N LEU A 23 -6.09 4.44 -9.76
CA LEU A 23 -5.12 4.04 -10.79
C LEU A 23 -5.80 3.28 -11.93
N ALA A 24 -6.72 2.38 -11.60
CA ALA A 24 -7.48 1.66 -12.61
C ALA A 24 -8.43 2.54 -13.42
N GLN A 25 -9.05 3.54 -12.79
CA GLN A 25 -9.85 4.55 -13.50
C GLN A 25 -9.00 5.38 -14.47
N GLN A 26 -7.70 5.54 -14.19
CA GLN A 26 -6.75 6.18 -15.11
C GLN A 26 -6.32 5.27 -16.27
N GLY A 27 -6.82 4.03 -16.32
CA GLY A 27 -6.51 3.05 -17.36
C GLY A 27 -5.36 2.11 -17.01
N MET A 28 -4.84 2.14 -15.77
CA MET A 28 -3.83 1.17 -15.31
C MET A 28 -4.45 -0.22 -15.12
N SER A 29 -3.71 -1.28 -15.45
CA SER A 29 -4.14 -2.63 -15.11
C SER A 29 -4.21 -2.82 -13.60
N MET A 30 -5.23 -3.52 -13.11
CA MET A 30 -5.34 -3.82 -11.67
C MET A 30 -4.09 -4.51 -11.11
N GLY A 31 -3.42 -5.35 -11.89
CA GLY A 31 -2.18 -6.01 -11.45
C GLY A 31 -1.03 -5.03 -11.24
N GLU A 32 -0.88 -4.05 -12.12
CA GLU A 32 0.15 -2.99 -12.00
C GLU A 32 -0.19 -2.03 -10.85
N ALA A 33 -1.46 -1.66 -10.71
CA ALA A 33 -1.94 -0.80 -9.62
C ALA A 33 -1.69 -1.44 -8.25
N ILE A 34 -1.98 -2.73 -8.10
CA ILE A 34 -1.71 -3.47 -6.85
C ILE A 34 -0.21 -3.48 -6.54
N GLN A 35 0.65 -3.75 -7.54
CA GLN A 35 2.10 -3.75 -7.33
C GLN A 35 2.63 -2.36 -6.94
N LEU A 36 2.14 -1.31 -7.58
CA LEU A 36 2.52 0.07 -7.28
C LEU A 36 2.16 0.44 -5.84
N VAL A 37 0.91 0.18 -5.45
CA VAL A 37 0.41 0.45 -4.11
C VAL A 37 1.15 -0.40 -3.07
N ALA A 38 1.35 -1.71 -3.32
CA ALA A 38 2.13 -2.56 -2.43
C ALA A 38 3.56 -2.04 -2.19
N ASN A 39 4.22 -1.52 -3.24
CA ASN A 39 5.55 -0.91 -3.12
C ASN A 39 5.50 0.37 -2.28
N GLN A 40 4.55 1.28 -2.55
CA GLN A 40 4.39 2.52 -1.78
C GLN A 40 4.13 2.25 -0.29
N LEU A 41 3.27 1.28 0.01
CA LEU A 41 3.05 0.87 1.39
C LEU A 41 4.35 0.36 2.00
N ARG A 42 5.09 -0.52 1.32
CA ARG A 42 6.37 -1.02 1.83
C ARG A 42 7.37 0.10 2.17
N GLU A 43 7.44 1.13 1.34
CA GLU A 43 8.28 2.32 1.60
C GLU A 43 7.78 3.13 2.79
N LYS A 44 6.48 3.46 2.85
CA LYS A 44 5.87 4.15 4.00
C LYS A 44 6.15 3.42 5.32
N TYR A 45 6.06 2.09 5.31
CA TYR A 45 6.31 1.25 6.47
C TYR A 45 7.78 1.21 6.88
N LYS A 46 8.68 1.11 5.89
CA LYS A 46 10.12 1.12 6.12
C LYS A 46 10.56 2.45 6.74
N GLN A 47 9.98 3.56 6.28
CA GLN A 47 10.25 4.89 6.79
C GLN A 47 9.64 5.12 8.18
N SER A 48 8.39 4.69 8.40
CA SER A 48 7.72 4.76 9.71
C SER A 48 8.45 3.97 10.79
N ASN A 49 9.12 2.87 10.43
CA ASN A 49 9.91 2.07 11.37
C ASN A 49 11.31 2.66 11.63
N SER A 50 11.85 3.49 10.73
CA SER A 50 13.12 4.20 10.96
C SER A 50 12.96 5.50 11.76
N GLU A 51 11.81 6.17 11.67
CA GLU A 51 11.58 7.45 12.38
C GLU A 51 11.19 7.28 13.87
N LYS A 52 10.90 6.06 14.32
CA LYS A 52 10.58 5.77 15.74
C LYS A 52 11.81 5.43 16.60
N SER A 53 13.00 5.67 16.07
CA SER A 53 14.29 5.31 16.68
C SER A 53 15.25 6.52 16.73
N GLU A 54 14.78 7.70 17.11
CA GLU A 54 15.65 8.83 17.51
C GLU A 54 15.10 9.52 18.76
#